data_AF-A0A954PYK7-F1
#
_entry.id   AF-A0A954PYK7-F1
#
_cell.length_a   1.000
_cell.length_b   1.000
_cell.length_c   1.000
_cell.angle_alpha   90.00
_cell.angle_beta   90.00
_cell.angle_gamma   90.00
#
_symmetry.space_group_name_H-M   'P 1'
#
loop_
_entity.id
_entity.type
_entity.pdbx_description
1 polymer ?
#
loop_
_entity_poly.entity_id
_entity_poly.type
_entity_poly.pdbx_seq_one_letter_code
_entity_poly.pdbx_strand_id
1 'polypeptide(L)'
;MHSPTETPRRDEVPPPQGSLHSATELLKELISFPSVSSTSNVEINEFCATKLTSLGFEIFRSHYVDVRRVPKANLVAVRRPRHPNKVS
;
A
#
# COMPACT_ATOMS: atom_id res chain seq x y z
N MET A 1 5.28 22.18 45.36
CA MET A 1 5.94 21.20 44.48
C MET A 1 5.05 20.99 43.26
N HIS A 2 5.39 21.58 42.12
CA HIS A 2 4.64 21.39 40.87
C HIS A 2 5.28 20.23 40.09
N SER A 3 4.52 19.16 39.85
CA SER A 3 4.93 18.11 38.92
C SER A 3 4.95 18.66 37.49
N PRO A 4 5.98 18.38 36.68
CA PRO A 4 6.02 18.87 35.31
C PRO A 4 5.00 18.08 34.47
N THR A 5 4.09 18.82 33.84
CA THR A 5 3.18 18.31 32.81
C THR A 5 4.00 17.87 31.61
N GLU A 6 4.14 16.56 31.42
CA GLU A 6 4.78 15.96 30.25
C GLU A 6 3.99 16.39 29.00
N THR A 7 4.59 17.25 28.19
CA THR A 7 4.01 17.68 26.92
C THR A 7 4.18 16.53 25.93
N PRO A 8 3.12 16.02 25.28
CA PRO A 8 3.24 14.90 24.35
C PRO A 8 4.16 15.28 23.18
N ARG A 9 5.18 14.44 22.93
CA ARG A 9 6.16 14.65 21.84
C ARG A 9 5.42 14.68 20.50
N ARG A 10 5.63 15.75 19.74
CA ARG A 10 4.95 16.05 18.45
C ARG A 10 5.23 15.06 17.31
N ASP A 11 6.00 13.99 17.55
CA ASP A 11 6.49 13.06 16.52
C ASP A 11 5.92 11.64 16.62
N GLU A 12 4.98 11.37 17.55
CA GLU A 12 4.28 10.09 17.56
C GLU A 12 3.24 10.05 16.46
N VAL A 13 3.68 9.67 15.25
CA VAL A 13 2.79 9.13 14.23
C VAL A 13 2.08 7.95 14.88
N PRO A 14 0.73 7.98 15.04
CA PRO A 14 0.01 6.87 15.65
C PRO A 14 0.37 5.58 14.91
N PRO A 15 0.57 4.46 15.61
CA PRO A 15 0.82 3.19 14.95
C PRO A 15 -0.29 2.95 13.94
N PRO A 16 0.03 2.44 12.74
CA PRO A 16 -0.97 2.17 11.73
C PRO A 16 -2.07 1.30 12.34
N GLN A 17 -3.31 1.77 12.28
CA GLN A 17 -4.49 1.12 12.86
C GLN A 17 -4.94 -0.10 12.02
N GLY A 18 -3.98 -0.93 11.58
CA GLY A 18 -4.29 -2.20 10.94
C GLY A 18 -4.73 -3.21 11.99
N SER A 19 -5.84 -3.90 11.75
CA SER A 19 -6.28 -5.04 12.57
C SER A 19 -5.97 -6.37 11.87
N LEU A 20 -5.77 -7.44 12.64
CA LEU A 20 -5.65 -8.79 12.08
C LEU A 20 -6.85 -9.16 11.21
N HIS A 21 -8.05 -8.70 11.59
CA HIS A 21 -9.26 -8.86 10.82
C HIS A 21 -9.13 -8.19 9.43
N SER A 22 -8.73 -6.92 9.38
CA SER A 22 -8.54 -6.20 8.11
C SER A 22 -7.48 -6.84 7.20
N ALA A 23 -6.40 -7.38 7.79
CA ALA A 23 -5.38 -8.11 7.05
C ALA A 23 -5.91 -9.44 6.48
N THR A 24 -6.75 -10.13 7.26
CA THR A 24 -7.36 -11.40 6.84
C THR A 24 -8.35 -11.19 5.70
N GLU A 25 -9.21 -10.17 5.78
CA GLU A 25 -10.15 -9.84 4.69
C GLU A 25 -9.40 -9.42 3.42
N LEU A 26 -8.36 -8.61 3.53
CA LEU A 26 -7.52 -8.27 2.38
C LEU A 26 -6.87 -9.50 1.76
N LEU A 27 -6.36 -10.43 2.59
CA LEU A 27 -5.75 -11.65 2.09
C LEU A 27 -6.76 -12.54 1.35
N LYS A 28 -7.99 -12.68 1.85
CA LYS A 28 -9.08 -13.42 1.19
C LYS A 28 -9.35 -12.88 -0.21
N GLU A 29 -9.40 -11.56 -0.36
CA GLU A 29 -9.59 -10.92 -1.67
C GLU A 29 -8.39 -11.20 -2.60
N LEU A 30 -7.17 -11.04 -2.11
CA LEU A 30 -5.95 -11.26 -2.92
C LEU A 30 -5.80 -12.71 -3.40
N ILE A 31 -6.15 -13.70 -2.58
CA ILE A 31 -6.06 -15.12 -2.97
C ILE A 31 -7.20 -15.56 -3.90
N SER A 32 -8.23 -14.73 -4.08
CA SER A 32 -9.32 -15.02 -5.03
C SER A 32 -8.88 -14.87 -6.49
N PHE A 33 -7.80 -14.11 -6.73
CA PHE A 33 -7.22 -13.97 -8.06
C PHE A 33 -6.27 -15.13 -8.39
N PRO A 34 -6.12 -15.49 -9.68
CA PRO A 34 -5.04 -16.36 -10.15
C PRO A 34 -3.67 -15.72 -9.84
N SER A 35 -3.14 -15.95 -8.64
CA SER A 35 -1.94 -15.26 -8.12
C SER A 35 -0.62 -15.96 -8.43
N VAL A 36 -0.67 -17.11 -9.11
CA VAL A 36 0.51 -17.93 -9.39
C VAL A 36 1.17 -17.48 -10.70
N SER A 37 2.50 -17.35 -10.72
CA SER A 37 3.27 -16.91 -11.88
C SER A 37 3.10 -17.76 -13.16
N SER A 38 2.39 -18.90 -13.10
CA SER A 38 1.96 -19.68 -14.26
C SER A 38 0.74 -19.10 -14.99
N THR A 39 -0.06 -18.24 -14.36
CA THR A 39 -1.22 -17.54 -14.94
C THR A 39 -0.99 -16.02 -14.95
N SER A 40 -1.80 -15.25 -15.68
CA SER A 40 -1.65 -13.79 -15.71
C SER A 40 -1.85 -13.18 -14.32
N ASN A 41 -0.97 -12.27 -13.90
CA ASN A 41 -1.09 -11.52 -12.64
C ASN A 41 -1.68 -10.11 -12.84
N VAL A 42 -2.21 -9.82 -14.03
CA VAL A 42 -2.69 -8.47 -14.39
C VAL A 42 -3.89 -8.08 -13.51
N GLU A 43 -4.86 -8.98 -13.32
CA GLU A 43 -6.08 -8.68 -12.55
C GLU A 43 -5.80 -8.34 -11.09
N ILE A 44 -4.91 -9.10 -10.42
CA ILE A 44 -4.51 -8.79 -9.04
C ILE A 44 -3.73 -7.46 -8.96
N ASN A 45 -2.95 -7.10 -9.99
CA ASN A 45 -2.30 -5.78 -10.05
C ASN A 45 -3.32 -4.65 -10.20
N GLU A 46 -4.38 -4.83 -11.00
CA GLU A 46 -5.46 -3.83 -11.15
C GLU A 46 -6.23 -3.63 -9.83
N PHE A 47 -6.52 -4.72 -9.14
CA PHE A 47 -7.13 -4.69 -7.81
C PHE A 47 -6.27 -3.94 -6.80
N CYS A 48 -4.98 -4.30 -6.69
CA CYS A 48 -4.04 -3.63 -5.80
C CYS A 48 -3.89 -2.14 -6.13
N ALA A 49 -3.82 -1.78 -7.41
CA ALA A 49 -3.71 -0.40 -7.84
C ALA A 49 -4.94 0.42 -7.44
N THR A 50 -6.15 -0.14 -7.54
CA THR A 50 -7.38 0.54 -7.10
C THR A 50 -7.36 0.84 -5.61
N LYS A 51 -6.98 -0.13 -4.77
CA LYS A 51 -6.85 0.08 -3.32
C LYS A 51 -5.73 1.06 -2.97
N LEU A 52 -4.57 0.96 -3.62
CA LEU A 52 -3.45 1.86 -3.34
C LEU A 52 -3.76 3.30 -3.76
N THR A 53 -4.50 3.47 -4.85
CA THR A 53 -5.00 4.79 -5.28
C THR A 53 -5.96 5.39 -4.25
N SER A 54 -6.91 4.59 -3.71
CA SER A 54 -7.83 5.08 -2.67
C SER A 54 -7.13 5.45 -1.36
N LEU A 55 -5.94 4.89 -1.12
CA LEU A 55 -5.06 5.24 -0.01
C LEU A 55 -4.14 6.45 -0.29
N GLY A 56 -4.27 7.08 -1.46
CA GLY A 56 -3.54 8.29 -1.84
C GLY A 56 -2.12 8.03 -2.35
N PHE A 57 -1.85 6.85 -2.88
CA PHE A 57 -0.60 6.57 -3.60
C PHE A 57 -0.72 6.97 -5.08
N GLU A 58 0.37 7.51 -5.62
CA GLU A 58 0.61 7.63 -7.05
C GLU A 58 1.02 6.26 -7.61
N ILE A 59 0.43 5.84 -8.72
CA ILE A 59 0.57 4.48 -9.25
C ILE A 59 1.32 4.47 -10.58
N PHE A 60 2.30 3.58 -10.71
CA PHE A 60 3.01 3.29 -11.94
C PHE A 60 2.86 1.82 -12.30
N ARG A 61 2.53 1.56 -13.57
CA ARG A 61 2.32 0.21 -14.09
C ARG A 61 3.22 -0.04 -15.29
N SER A 62 3.75 -1.25 -15.36
CA SER A 62 4.47 -1.74 -16.54
C SER A 62 3.94 -3.10 -16.92
N HIS A 63 3.39 -3.22 -18.13
CA HIS A 63 2.92 -4.47 -18.69
C HIS A 63 4.02 -5.15 -19.50
N TYR A 64 4.08 -6.46 -19.44
CA TYR A 64 5.02 -7.26 -20.23
C TYR A 64 4.47 -8.66 -20.46
N VAL A 65 5.13 -9.41 -21.34
CA VAL A 65 4.87 -10.82 -21.60
C VAL A 65 6.09 -11.60 -21.17
N ASP A 66 5.90 -12.64 -20.35
CA ASP A 66 7.01 -13.45 -19.87
C ASP A 66 7.51 -14.47 -20.92
N VAL A 67 8.55 -15.22 -20.57
CA VAL A 67 9.15 -16.26 -21.43
C VAL A 67 8.18 -17.40 -21.79
N ARG A 68 7.05 -17.52 -21.09
CA ARG A 68 5.98 -18.51 -21.33
C ARG A 68 4.80 -17.91 -22.11
N ARG A 69 4.95 -16.69 -22.63
CA ARG A 69 3.89 -15.93 -23.33
C ARG A 69 2.70 -15.57 -22.44
N VAL A 70 2.88 -15.51 -21.13
CA VAL A 70 1.82 -15.12 -20.19
C VAL A 70 1.88 -13.60 -19.97
N PRO A 71 0.75 -12.87 -20.09
CA PRO A 71 0.70 -11.45 -19.74
C PRO A 71 0.98 -11.21 -18.27
N LYS A 72 1.78 -10.19 -17.97
CA LYS A 72 2.17 -9.81 -16.61
C LYS A 72 2.14 -8.29 -16.44
N ALA A 73 2.03 -7.87 -15.19
CA ALA A 73 2.23 -6.49 -14.79
C ALA A 73 3.12 -6.40 -13.55
N ASN A 74 3.95 -5.35 -13.53
CA ASN A 74 4.58 -4.82 -12.32
C ASN A 74 3.81 -3.57 -11.89
N LEU A 75 3.62 -3.43 -10.58
CA LEU A 75 2.96 -2.29 -9.94
C LEU A 75 3.91 -1.65 -8.94
N VAL A 76 4.10 -0.33 -9.06
CA VAL A 76 4.82 0.49 -8.09
C VAL A 76 3.86 1.54 -7.57
N ALA A 77 3.79 1.68 -6.24
CA ALA A 77 2.98 2.69 -5.57
C ALA A 77 3.89 3.62 -4.76
N VAL A 78 3.75 4.92 -4.99
CA VAL A 78 4.58 5.95 -4.37
C VAL A 78 3.69 6.89 -3.58
N ARG A 79 4.05 7.16 -2.31
CA ARG A 79 3.45 8.24 -1.53
C ARG A 79 4.55 9.21 -1.14
N ARG A 80 4.47 10.45 -1.62
CA ARG A 80 5.47 11.47 -1.28
C ARG A 80 5.42 11.76 0.22
N PRO A 81 6.57 11.90 0.89
CA PRO A 81 6.59 12.35 2.28
C PRO A 81 5.93 13.72 2.36
N ARG A 82 5.02 13.89 3.32
CA ARG A 82 4.51 15.23 3.66
C ARG A 82 5.66 15.94 4.36
N HIS A 83 6.37 16.83 3.67
CA HIS A 83 7.30 17.70 4.35
C HIS A 83 6.51 18.48 5.42
N PRO A 84 6.93 18.48 6.71
CA PRO A 84 6.37 19.43 7.64
C PRO A 84 6.75 20.82 7.14
N ASN A 85 5.75 21.69 6.95
CA ASN A 85 5.95 23.08 6.54
C ASN A 85 7.09 23.70 7.35
N LYS A 86 8.20 24.08 6.69
CA LYS A 86 9.03 25.17 7.20
C LYS A 86 8.22 26.44 7.00
N VAL A 87 7.48 26.83 8.03
CA VAL A 87 6.93 28.17 8.13
C VAL A 87 8.15 29.10 8.13
N SER A 88 8.29 29.87 7.05
CA SER A 88 9.22 31.01 7.01
C SER A 88 8.64 32.16 7.81
#